data_AF-A0A504ZAI3-F1
#
_entry.id   AF-A0A504ZAI3-F1
#
_cell.length_a   1.000
_cell.length_b   1.000
_cell.length_c   1.000
_cell.angle_alpha   90.00
_cell.angle_beta   90.00
_cell.angle_gamma   90.00
#
_symmetry.space_group_name_H-M   'P 1'
#
loop_
_entity.id
_entity.type
_entity.pdbx_description
1 polymer ?
#
loop_
_entity_poly.entity_id
_entity_poly.type
_entity_poly.pdbx_seq_one_letter_code
_entity_poly.pdbx_strand_id
1 'polypeptide(L)'
;MLELIRNHKLEDALIFAQSYLADPVAKRLSDHPQLLNEMQNTMALLAFDDPAQSIYGCLLGPQHAELVAGALNRAILRHIEASGGDLDGIDEGKTSATASTIGYSGTSSTVPRLTKMMAMLLHFRELAQLELPAELASL
;
A
#
# COMPACT_ATOMS: atom_id res chain seq x y z
N MET A 1 3.38 6.11 16.00
CA MET A 1 3.51 7.52 16.46
C MET A 1 2.28 8.36 16.17
N LEU A 2 1.87 8.57 14.90
CA LEU A 2 0.68 9.37 14.56
C LEU A 2 -0.60 8.96 15.31
N GLU A 3 -0.81 7.66 15.50
CA GLU A 3 -1.95 7.15 16.28
C GLU A 3 -1.89 7.54 17.76
N LEU A 4 -0.69 7.64 18.33
CA LEU A 4 -0.49 8.07 19.72
C LEU A 4 -0.82 9.56 19.87
N ILE A 5 -0.41 10.36 18.87
CA ILE A 5 -0.73 11.80 18.80
C ILE A 5 -2.25 11.99 18.65
N ARG A 6 -2.92 11.20 17.81
CA ARG A 6 -4.38 11.25 17.64
C ARG A 6 -5.14 10.94 18.92
N ASN A 7 -4.59 10.05 19.76
CA ASN A 7 -5.17 9.67 21.05
C ASN A 7 -4.74 10.60 22.21
N HIS A 8 -4.08 11.73 21.92
CA HIS A 8 -3.53 12.67 22.91
C HIS A 8 -2.57 12.02 23.93
N LYS A 9 -1.93 10.90 23.56
CA LYS A 9 -0.95 10.19 24.40
C LYS A 9 0.45 10.70 24.09
N LEU A 10 0.74 11.91 24.55
CA LEU A 10 1.98 12.61 24.21
C LEU A 10 3.22 11.91 24.79
N GLU A 11 3.13 11.41 26.02
CA GLU A 11 4.21 10.68 26.69
C GLU A 11 4.60 9.41 25.93
N ASP A 12 3.62 8.57 25.57
CA ASP A 12 3.84 7.37 24.77
C ASP A 12 4.43 7.70 23.40
N ALA A 13 3.95 8.78 22.76
CA ALA A 13 4.47 9.23 21.47
C ALA A 13 5.94 9.66 21.56
N LEU A 14 6.34 10.28 22.67
CA LEU A 14 7.70 10.76 22.92
C LEU A 14 8.65 9.60 23.27
N ILE A 15 8.20 8.64 24.07
CA ILE A 15 8.94 7.40 24.34
C ILE A 15 9.12 6.59 23.04
N PHE A 16 8.08 6.50 22.22
CA PHE A 16 8.16 5.86 20.91
C PHE A 16 9.18 6.59 20.01
N ALA A 17 9.13 7.93 19.97
CA ALA A 17 10.09 8.71 19.20
C ALA A 17 11.53 8.42 19.66
N GLN A 18 11.81 8.49 20.95
CA GLN A 18 13.17 8.29 21.46
C GLN A 18 13.69 6.86 21.24
N SER A 19 12.87 5.83 21.47
CA SER A 19 13.29 4.44 21.34
C SER A 19 13.44 3.98 19.88
N TYR A 20 12.50 4.34 19.01
CA TYR A 20 12.50 3.89 17.62
C TYR A 20 13.29 4.82 16.69
N LEU A 21 13.40 6.11 16.99
CA LEU A 21 14.09 7.04 16.10
C LEU A 21 15.60 7.12 16.38
N ALA A 22 16.05 6.89 17.62
CA ALA A 22 17.44 7.12 18.02
C ALA A 22 18.45 6.18 17.36
N ASP A 23 18.19 4.86 17.27
CA ASP A 23 19.20 3.91 16.78
C ASP A 23 18.87 3.33 15.39
N PRO A 24 17.71 2.67 15.15
CA PRO A 24 17.48 1.94 13.90
C PRO A 24 16.99 2.82 12.75
N VAL A 25 16.43 3.99 13.07
CA VAL A 25 15.93 4.93 12.06
C VAL A 25 16.93 6.04 11.81
N ALA A 26 17.74 6.48 12.79
CA ALA A 26 18.75 7.53 12.60
C ALA A 26 19.70 7.26 11.42
N LYS A 27 20.19 6.03 11.26
CA LYS A 27 21.01 5.63 10.10
C LYS A 27 20.23 5.69 8.78
N ARG A 28 18.96 5.30 8.76
CA ARG A 28 18.12 5.41 7.56
C ARG A 28 17.76 6.87 7.25
N LEU A 29 17.69 7.70 8.28
CA LEU A 29 17.38 9.13 8.19
C LEU A 29 18.53 9.92 7.57
N SER A 30 19.79 9.55 7.87
CA SER A 30 20.96 10.14 7.20
C SER A 30 21.01 9.79 5.72
N ASP A 31 20.59 8.58 5.36
CA ASP A 31 20.62 8.09 3.98
C ASP A 31 19.44 8.61 3.15
N HIS A 32 18.34 8.99 3.80
CA HIS A 32 17.09 9.42 3.16
C HIS A 32 16.55 10.75 3.73
N PRO A 33 16.91 11.90 3.15
CA PRO A 33 16.50 13.21 3.65
C PRO A 33 14.98 13.47 3.59
N GLN A 34 14.25 12.78 2.72
CA GLN A 34 12.79 12.87 2.66
C GLN A 34 12.15 12.27 3.93
N LEU A 35 12.68 11.16 4.43
CA LEU A 35 12.19 10.52 5.66
C LEU A 35 12.49 11.36 6.90
N LEU A 36 13.64 12.06 6.91
CA LEU A 36 13.97 13.04 7.95
C LEU A 36 12.91 14.14 8.02
N ASN A 37 12.53 14.68 6.86
CA ASN A 37 11.52 15.74 6.77
C ASN A 37 10.15 15.25 7.27
N GLU A 38 9.69 14.08 6.83
CA GLU A 38 8.43 13.48 7.35
C GLU A 38 8.45 13.28 8.86
N MET A 39 9.58 12.84 9.41
CA MET A 39 9.75 12.69 10.85
C MET A 39 9.69 14.04 11.58
N GLN A 40 10.38 15.06 11.07
CA GLN A 40 10.35 16.41 11.63
C GLN A 40 8.94 17.00 11.61
N ASN A 41 8.21 16.82 10.50
CA ASN A 41 6.82 17.26 10.38
C ASN A 41 5.91 16.53 11.38
N THR A 42 6.14 15.24 11.60
CA THR A 42 5.41 14.47 12.61
C THR A 42 5.74 14.92 14.04
N MET A 43 7.00 15.27 14.33
CA MET A 43 7.42 15.80 15.63
C MET A 43 6.88 17.21 15.88
N ALA A 44 6.75 18.04 14.84
CA ALA A 44 6.19 19.39 14.95
C ALA A 44 4.74 19.38 15.46
N LEU A 45 3.99 18.29 15.25
CA LEU A 45 2.64 18.11 15.80
C LEU A 45 2.61 18.09 17.32
N LEU A 46 3.70 17.67 17.98
CA LEU A 46 3.79 17.61 19.45
C LEU A 46 3.93 18.99 20.10
N ALA A 47 4.26 20.02 19.33
CA ALA A 47 4.43 21.38 19.84
C ALA A 47 3.10 22.15 20.01
N PHE A 48 1.98 21.58 19.58
CA PHE A 48 0.66 22.20 19.63
C PHE A 48 -0.24 21.48 20.64
N ASP A 49 -1.06 22.25 21.35
CA ASP A 49 -2.09 21.71 22.25
C ASP A 49 -3.16 20.92 21.47
N ASP A 50 -3.53 21.42 20.29
CA ASP A 50 -4.36 20.71 19.32
C ASP A 50 -3.53 20.38 18.05
N PRO A 51 -3.18 19.10 17.82
CA PRO A 51 -2.37 18.70 16.67
C PRO A 51 -3.07 18.96 15.32
N ALA A 52 -4.40 19.12 15.29
CA ALA A 52 -5.14 19.41 14.07
C ALA A 52 -4.98 20.87 13.60
N GLN A 53 -4.63 21.80 14.49
CA GLN A 53 -4.37 23.21 14.15
C GLN A 53 -3.00 23.43 13.51
N SER A 54 -2.14 22.41 13.56
CA SER A 54 -0.83 22.46 12.91
C SER A 54 -1.00 22.51 11.38
N ILE A 55 -0.04 23.14 10.69
CA ILE A 55 0.08 23.05 9.23
C ILE A 55 0.21 21.59 8.74
N TYR A 56 0.66 20.69 9.62
CA TYR A 56 0.78 19.26 9.37
C TYR A 56 -0.43 18.47 9.87
N GLY A 57 -1.52 19.12 10.27
CA GLY A 57 -2.74 18.47 10.74
C GLY A 57 -3.36 17.51 9.71
N CYS A 58 -3.10 17.75 8.41
CA CYS A 58 -3.47 16.83 7.33
C CYS A 58 -2.89 15.42 7.49
N LEU A 59 -1.76 15.28 8.19
CA LEU A 59 -1.11 14.00 8.47
C LEU A 59 -1.95 13.13 9.43
N LEU A 60 -2.77 13.75 10.29
CA LEU A 60 -3.72 13.03 11.16
C LEU A 60 -5.00 12.61 10.44
N GLY A 61 -5.27 13.19 9.26
CA GLY A 61 -6.49 12.94 8.51
C GLY A 61 -6.62 11.51 7.97
N PRO A 62 -7.85 11.05 7.68
CA PRO A 62 -8.09 9.70 7.17
C PRO A 62 -7.43 9.43 5.81
N GLN A 63 -7.26 10.48 4.99
CA GLN A 63 -6.61 10.39 3.68
C GLN A 63 -5.15 9.92 3.79
N HIS A 64 -4.42 10.35 4.82
CA HIS A 64 -3.04 9.92 5.03
C HIS A 64 -2.97 8.43 5.35
N ALA A 65 -3.90 7.92 6.15
CA ALA A 65 -3.98 6.48 6.47
C ALA A 65 -4.28 5.64 5.21
N GLU A 66 -5.15 6.12 4.33
CA GLU A 66 -5.44 5.45 3.04
C GLU A 66 -4.20 5.40 2.13
N LEU A 67 -3.45 6.51 2.05
CA LEU A 67 -2.20 6.56 1.27
C LEU A 67 -1.17 5.56 1.80
N VAL A 68 -0.99 5.50 3.12
CA VAL A 68 -0.07 4.56 3.78
C VAL A 68 -0.52 3.12 3.54
N ALA A 69 -1.82 2.83 3.69
CA ALA A 69 -2.37 1.50 3.42
C ALA A 69 -2.15 1.08 1.96
N GLY A 70 -2.39 1.99 1.00
CA GLY A 70 -2.15 1.74 -0.42
C GLY A 70 -0.67 1.50 -0.74
N ALA A 71 0.23 2.28 -0.15
CA ALA A 71 1.68 2.09 -0.32
C ALA A 71 2.15 0.75 0.27
N LEU A 72 1.68 0.42 1.48
CA LEU A 72 1.98 -0.85 2.13
C LEU A 72 1.47 -2.03 1.31
N ASN A 73 0.24 -1.97 0.82
CA ASN A 73 -0.35 -3.01 -0.02
C ASN A 73 0.52 -3.26 -1.26
N ARG A 74 0.92 -2.20 -1.96
CA ARG A 74 1.82 -2.33 -3.13
C ARG A 74 3.17 -2.95 -2.76
N ALA A 75 3.76 -2.54 -1.64
CA ALA A 75 5.04 -3.08 -1.18
C ALA A 75 4.94 -4.58 -0.84
N ILE A 76 3.87 -5.00 -0.17
CA ILE A 76 3.60 -6.41 0.15
C ILE A 76 3.43 -7.22 -1.14
N LEU A 77 2.60 -6.76 -2.09
CA LEU A 77 2.43 -7.44 -3.38
C LEU A 77 3.77 -7.59 -4.10
N ARG A 78 4.56 -6.50 -4.16
CA ARG A 78 5.87 -6.53 -4.82
C ARG A 78 6.83 -7.51 -4.17
N HIS A 79 6.82 -7.61 -2.85
CA HIS A 79 7.63 -8.56 -2.10
C HIS A 79 7.20 -10.00 -2.37
N ILE A 80 5.89 -10.27 -2.44
CA ILE A 80 5.35 -11.60 -2.76
C ILE A 80 5.70 -11.99 -4.20
N GLU A 81 5.58 -11.08 -5.17
CA GLU A 81 5.98 -11.32 -6.57
C GLU A 81 7.49 -11.62 -6.67
N ALA A 82 8.32 -10.88 -5.95
CA ALA A 82 9.77 -11.12 -5.90
C ALA A 82 10.12 -12.45 -5.23
N SER A 83 9.36 -12.85 -4.20
CA SER A 83 9.57 -14.10 -3.46
C SER A 83 8.90 -15.32 -4.14
N GLY A 84 7.94 -15.09 -5.03
CA GLY A 84 7.17 -16.11 -5.73
C GLY A 84 7.76 -16.52 -7.08
N GLY A 85 8.88 -15.93 -7.49
CA GLY A 85 9.60 -16.29 -8.72
C GLY A 85 10.34 -17.63 -8.67
N ASP A 86 10.34 -18.34 -7.54
CA ASP A 86 11.04 -19.61 -7.37
C ASP A 86 10.18 -20.85 -7.65
N LEU A 87 8.89 -20.70 -8.02
CA LEU A 87 8.00 -21.83 -8.32
C LEU A 87 7.33 -21.66 -9.69
N ASP A 88 7.86 -22.42 -10.66
CA ASP A 88 7.35 -22.72 -12.02
C ASP A 88 7.64 -21.63 -13.09
N GLY A 89 8.30 -21.84 -14.24
CA GLY A 89 8.82 -23.00 -14.95
C GLY A 89 9.02 -22.59 -16.43
N ILE A 90 10.18 -22.93 -17.02
CA ILE A 90 10.48 -23.05 -18.47
C ILE A 90 9.98 -21.93 -19.41
N ASP A 91 10.87 -20.99 -19.77
CA ASP A 91 10.90 -20.43 -21.14
C ASP A 91 12.33 -19.98 -21.48
N GLU A 92 12.96 -20.65 -22.45
CA GLU A 92 14.19 -20.20 -23.09
C GLU A 92 13.87 -18.97 -23.93
N GLY A 93 14.31 -17.79 -23.48
CA GLY A 93 13.97 -16.56 -24.18
C GLY A 93 14.80 -15.35 -23.79
N LYS A 94 16.13 -15.49 -23.84
CA LYS A 94 17.14 -14.42 -23.94
C LYS A 94 16.60 -12.97 -24.01
N THR A 95 16.48 -12.29 -22.87
CA THR A 95 16.59 -10.82 -22.83
C THR A 95 17.47 -10.40 -21.66
N SER A 96 18.73 -10.13 -22.00
CA SER A 96 19.62 -9.30 -21.19
C SER A 96 18.95 -7.94 -20.99
N ALA A 97 18.50 -7.65 -19.77
CA ALA A 97 17.98 -6.34 -19.41
C ALA A 97 19.07 -5.60 -18.62
N THR A 98 19.91 -4.92 -19.40
CA THR A 98 20.78 -3.84 -18.94
C THR A 98 19.98 -2.80 -18.17
N ALA A 99 20.49 -2.41 -17.00
CA ALA A 99 20.02 -1.28 -16.22
C ALA A 99 19.81 -0.05 -17.11
N SER A 100 18.56 0.37 -17.29
CA SER A 100 18.22 1.67 -17.85
C SER A 100 16.94 2.19 -17.19
N THR A 101 17.15 3.25 -16.43
CA THR A 101 16.15 4.22 -16.00
C THR A 101 15.41 4.77 -17.22
N ILE A 102 14.07 4.75 -17.19
CA ILE A 102 13.07 5.68 -17.78
C ILE A 102 11.82 4.88 -18.21
N GLY A 103 10.64 5.37 -17.83
CA GLY A 103 9.41 5.14 -18.58
C GLY A 103 8.31 4.44 -17.79
N TYR A 104 7.40 5.26 -17.26
CA TYR A 104 6.01 4.93 -16.97
C TYR A 104 5.45 3.94 -18.00
N SER A 105 5.10 2.73 -17.58
CA SER A 105 4.13 1.91 -18.29
C SER A 105 3.28 1.21 -17.25
N GLY A 106 2.19 1.88 -16.90
CA GLY A 106 1.19 1.36 -15.98
C GLY A 106 0.40 0.25 -16.64
N THR A 107 0.81 -1.00 -16.44
CA THR A 107 -0.16 -2.08 -16.30
C THR A 107 -0.42 -2.25 -14.82
N SER A 108 -1.23 -1.34 -14.29
CA SER A 108 -1.79 -1.42 -12.94
C SER A 108 -2.47 -2.77 -12.78
N SER A 109 -1.81 -3.75 -12.17
CA SER A 109 -2.26 -5.15 -12.00
C SER A 109 -3.65 -5.27 -11.34
N THR A 110 -4.11 -4.21 -10.67
CA THR A 110 -5.43 -4.16 -10.02
C THR A 110 -6.58 -3.90 -10.99
N VAL A 111 -6.39 -3.11 -12.05
CA VAL A 111 -7.46 -2.79 -13.02
C VAL A 111 -7.84 -3.97 -13.93
N PRO A 112 -6.90 -4.77 -14.50
CA PRO A 112 -7.26 -5.97 -15.23
C PRO A 112 -7.90 -7.01 -14.32
N ARG A 113 -7.51 -7.09 -13.05
CA ARG A 113 -8.14 -8.02 -12.09
C ARG A 113 -9.56 -7.60 -11.74
N LEU A 114 -9.81 -6.30 -11.51
CA LEU A 114 -11.17 -5.77 -11.30
C LEU A 114 -12.03 -5.91 -12.57
N THR A 115 -11.47 -5.63 -13.74
CA THR A 115 -12.15 -5.78 -15.04
C THR A 115 -12.48 -7.25 -15.30
N LYS A 116 -11.56 -8.17 -14.96
CA LYS A 116 -11.79 -9.62 -15.05
C LYS A 116 -12.83 -10.12 -14.04
N MET A 117 -12.84 -9.58 -12.82
CA MET A 117 -13.89 -9.85 -11.82
C MET A 117 -15.25 -9.32 -12.26
N MET A 118 -15.32 -8.08 -12.76
CA MET A 118 -16.54 -7.49 -13.32
C MET A 118 -17.04 -8.27 -14.53
N ALA A 119 -16.14 -8.68 -15.43
CA ALA A 119 -16.46 -9.55 -16.55
C ALA A 119 -17.02 -10.89 -16.08
N MET A 120 -16.40 -11.56 -15.09
CA MET A 120 -16.93 -12.79 -14.51
C MET A 120 -18.33 -12.59 -13.90
N LEU A 121 -18.56 -11.50 -13.16
CA LEU A 121 -19.88 -11.21 -12.58
C LEU A 121 -20.96 -10.95 -13.65
N LEU A 122 -20.60 -10.33 -14.77
CA LEU A 122 -21.50 -10.14 -15.90
C LEU A 122 -21.82 -11.48 -16.60
N HIS A 123 -20.84 -12.38 -16.77
CA HIS A 123 -21.08 -13.72 -17.31
C HIS A 123 -22.01 -14.56 -16.42
N PHE A 124 -21.87 -14.46 -15.08
CA PHE A 124 -22.80 -15.12 -14.15
C PHE A 124 -24.23 -14.60 -14.26
N ARG A 125 -24.41 -13.32 -14.60
CA ARG A 125 -25.74 -12.75 -14.84
C ARG A 125 -26.37 -13.27 -16.13
N GLU A 126 -25.58 -13.52 -17.18
CA GLU A 126 -26.05 -14.18 -18.41
C GLU A 126 -26.46 -15.65 -18.14
N LEU A 127 -25.71 -16.39 -17.32
CA LEU A 127 -26.06 -17.76 -16.94
C LEU A 127 -27.37 -17.87 -16.15
N ALA A 128 -27.73 -16.85 -15.38
CA ALA A 128 -29.02 -16.81 -14.67
C ALA A 128 -30.23 -16.58 -15.62
N GLN A 129 -29.99 -16.17 -16.87
CA GLN A 129 -31.02 -15.99 -17.89
C GLN A 129 -31.14 -17.18 -18.85
N LEU A 130 -30.22 -18.15 -18.79
CA LEU A 130 -30.47 -19.46 -19.40
C LEU A 130 -31.44 -20.22 -18.49
N GLU A 131 -32.74 -20.07 -18.78
CA GLU A 131 -33.76 -21.05 -18.45
C GLU A 131 -33.17 -22.45 -18.65
N LEU A 132 -33.20 -23.29 -17.60
CA LEU A 132 -32.83 -24.69 -17.72
C LEU A 132 -33.55 -25.28 -18.94
N PRO A 133 -32.85 -25.95 -19.87
CA PRO A 133 -33.52 -26.77 -20.86
C PRO A 133 -34.42 -27.76 -20.10
N ALA A 134 -35.67 -27.90 -20.53
CA ALA A 134 -36.69 -28.75 -19.90
C ALA A 134 -36.28 -30.23 -19.74
N GLU A 135 -35.16 -30.65 -20.31
CA GLU A 135 -34.61 -32.00 -20.29
C GLU A 135 -33.97 -32.42 -18.95
N LEU A 136 -33.75 -31.50 -17.98
CA LEU A 136 -33.24 -31.85 -16.65
C LEU A 136 -34.28 -31.72 -15.51
N ALA A 137 -35.52 -31.34 -15.82
CA ALA A 137 -36.62 -31.35 -14.85
C ALA A 137 -37.32 -32.72 -14.72
N SER A 138 -36.88 -33.70 -15.51
CA SER A 138 -37.48 -35.04 -15.63
C SER A 138 -36.44 -36.16 -15.46
N LEU A 139 -35.59 -36.07 -14.44
CA LEU A 139 -34.90 -37.24 -13.89
C LEU A 139 -34.82 -37.17 -12.36
#